data_AF-A0A821K6L8-F1
#
_entry.id   AF-A0A821K6L8-F1
#
_cell.length_a   1.000
_cell.length_b   1.000
_cell.length_c   1.000
_cell.angle_alpha   90.00
_cell.angle_beta   90.00
_cell.angle_gamma   90.00
#
_symmetry.space_group_name_H-M   'P 1'
#
loop_
_entity.id
_entity.type
_entity.pdbx_description
1 polymer ?
#
loop_
_entity_poly.entity_id
_entity_poly.type
_entity_poly.pdbx_seq_one_letter_code
_entity_poly.pdbx_strand_id
1 'polypeptide(L)'
;SSIFDCKNNDEDYCECSNDFIGLSCKIQSDDVCSKHDNNTYESLFFITFGSGSDRFYSKTASDFNFKTDLKKESWSNFKPGAYAFVNSVPSSLTVLWHDAAKDHTTNDTDGYMYLAGVGNVNDMIFNYNITNLCVGVDYEYSAYLTNVMRDIRWVSVTEPNIRFEVRAVHKKGDLIAQKSTGDIPVYQHMTWSKHGLSFVATSSSVVLLMISNVGGHPGNDLAIDDIQLRVSSANQTGFCYPG
;
A
#
# COMPACT_ATOMS: atom_id res chain seq x y z
N SER A 1 -5.88 17.92 -43.61
CA SER A 1 -4.75 18.43 -42.82
C SER A 1 -5.00 18.02 -41.38
N SER A 2 -4.00 17.39 -40.76
CA SER A 2 -4.02 16.95 -39.37
C SER A 2 -4.16 18.16 -38.43
N ILE A 3 -5.14 18.12 -37.53
CA ILE A 3 -5.43 19.17 -36.53
C ILE A 3 -4.58 18.98 -35.25
N PHE A 4 -3.77 17.92 -35.19
CA PHE A 4 -2.94 17.60 -34.04
C PHE A 4 -1.56 17.18 -34.50
N ASP A 5 -0.53 17.76 -33.88
CA ASP A 5 0.88 17.40 -34.08
C ASP A 5 1.39 16.92 -32.72
N CYS A 6 1.19 15.63 -32.43
CA CYS A 6 1.71 15.00 -31.21
C CYS A 6 3.22 14.79 -31.40
N LYS A 7 4.04 15.59 -30.70
CA LYS A 7 5.49 15.36 -30.69
C LYS A 7 5.82 14.33 -29.62
N ASN A 8 6.22 13.14 -30.05
CA ASN A 8 6.80 12.12 -29.19
C ASN A 8 8.13 12.63 -28.60
N ASN A 9 8.09 13.20 -27.40
CA ASN A 9 9.25 13.44 -26.55
C ASN A 9 8.78 13.35 -25.09
N ASP A 10 8.81 12.16 -24.50
CA ASP A 10 8.77 11.80 -23.05
C ASP A 10 7.91 12.61 -22.04
N GLU A 11 7.05 13.52 -22.48
CA GLU A 11 6.11 14.32 -21.70
C GLU A 11 4.83 14.47 -22.53
N ASP A 12 3.77 13.74 -22.16
CA ASP A 12 2.46 13.84 -22.82
C ASP A 12 1.78 15.17 -22.48
N TYR A 13 2.08 16.21 -23.26
CA TYR A 13 1.25 17.40 -23.34
C TYR A 13 0.95 17.75 -24.80
N CYS A 14 -0.34 17.84 -25.14
CA CYS A 14 -0.79 18.33 -26.44
C CYS A 14 -0.98 19.86 -26.37
N GLU A 15 -0.17 20.62 -27.11
CA GLU A 15 -0.41 22.05 -27.32
C GLU A 15 -1.24 22.29 -28.60
N CYS A 16 -2.20 23.21 -28.54
CA CYS A 16 -2.96 23.62 -29.71
C CYS A 16 -2.06 24.38 -30.70
N SER A 17 -2.20 24.09 -31.99
CA SER A 17 -1.57 24.88 -33.05
C SER A 17 -1.98 26.36 -32.92
N ASN A 18 -1.02 27.27 -33.15
CA ASN A 18 -1.16 28.73 -33.04
C ASN A 18 -2.24 29.34 -33.95
N ASP A 19 -2.86 28.56 -34.83
CA ASP A 19 -3.87 29.02 -35.81
C ASP A 19 -5.33 28.85 -35.35
N PHE A 20 -5.59 28.51 -34.08
CA PHE A 20 -6.95 28.29 -33.57
C PHE A 20 -7.64 29.59 -33.12
N ILE A 21 -8.62 30.08 -33.89
CA ILE A 21 -9.50 31.20 -33.53
C ILE A 21 -10.88 30.64 -33.15
N GLY A 22 -11.04 30.19 -31.90
CA GLY A 22 -12.32 29.69 -31.39
C GLY A 22 -12.25 29.37 -29.91
N LEU A 23 -13.15 29.96 -29.12
CA LEU A 23 -13.24 29.70 -27.67
C LEU A 23 -13.68 28.24 -27.41
N SER A 24 -13.00 27.59 -26.46
CA SER A 24 -13.23 26.26 -25.90
C SER A 24 -12.59 25.08 -26.68
N CYS A 25 -11.33 24.79 -26.34
CA CYS A 25 -10.76 23.45 -26.48
C CYS A 25 -11.25 22.60 -25.29
N LYS A 26 -12.10 21.61 -25.55
CA LYS A 26 -12.40 20.55 -24.57
C LYS A 26 -11.55 19.34 -24.93
N ILE A 27 -10.74 18.88 -23.99
CA ILE A 27 -10.05 17.59 -24.08
C ILE A 27 -11.13 16.51 -24.03
N GLN A 28 -11.26 15.74 -25.09
CA GLN A 28 -12.03 14.51 -25.11
C GLN A 28 -11.00 13.43 -25.44
N SER A 29 -10.43 12.78 -24.41
CA SER A 29 -9.61 11.60 -24.67
C SER A 29 -10.57 10.44 -24.94
N ASP A 30 -10.49 9.90 -26.15
CA ASP A 30 -11.11 8.60 -26.48
C ASP A 30 -10.15 7.48 -26.07
N ASP A 31 -9.69 7.49 -24.80
CA ASP A 31 -8.85 6.42 -24.27
C ASP A 31 -9.70 5.14 -24.20
N VAL A 32 -9.43 4.22 -25.13
CA VAL A 32 -10.12 2.92 -25.20
C VAL A 32 -9.68 2.08 -24.01
N CYS A 33 -10.41 2.20 -22.90
CA CYS A 33 -10.42 1.23 -21.82
C CYS A 33 -10.89 -0.11 -22.42
N SER A 34 -9.97 -1.04 -22.70
CA SER A 34 -10.30 -2.36 -23.23
C SER A 34 -11.08 -3.14 -22.17
N LYS A 35 -12.40 -3.27 -22.35
CA LYS A 35 -13.27 -4.06 -21.46
C LYS A 35 -12.79 -5.52 -21.42
N HIS A 36 -12.18 -5.93 -20.31
CA HIS A 36 -12.09 -7.34 -19.97
C HIS A 36 -13.39 -7.74 -19.25
N ASP A 37 -14.22 -8.54 -19.92
CA ASP A 37 -15.43 -9.12 -19.35
C ASP A 37 -15.08 -10.12 -18.24
N ASN A 38 -15.43 -9.80 -16.99
CA ASN A 38 -16.15 -10.64 -16.02
C ASN A 38 -15.98 -10.12 -14.59
N ASN A 39 -17.01 -9.41 -14.10
CA ASN A 39 -17.54 -9.27 -12.74
C ASN A 39 -16.72 -9.75 -11.50
N THR A 40 -15.42 -9.49 -11.46
CA THR A 40 -14.58 -9.55 -10.27
C THR A 40 -13.92 -8.19 -10.12
N TYR A 41 -13.98 -7.62 -8.91
CA TYR A 41 -13.22 -6.43 -8.55
C TYR A 41 -11.75 -6.67 -8.89
N GLU A 42 -11.30 -6.20 -10.05
CA GLU A 42 -9.99 -6.56 -10.58
C GLU A 42 -8.93 -5.94 -9.68
N SER A 43 -8.15 -6.82 -9.03
CA SER A 43 -7.01 -6.41 -8.24
C SER A 43 -5.90 -6.02 -9.22
N LEU A 44 -5.45 -4.78 -9.16
CA LEU A 44 -4.30 -4.32 -9.93
C LEU A 44 -3.02 -4.97 -9.40
N PHE A 45 -2.94 -5.11 -8.08
CA PHE A 45 -2.00 -6.01 -7.42
C PHE A 45 -2.60 -6.51 -6.11
N PHE A 46 -2.05 -7.64 -5.63
CA PHE A 46 -2.37 -8.20 -4.32
C PHE A 46 -1.11 -8.86 -3.75
N ILE A 47 -0.65 -8.39 -2.60
CA ILE A 47 0.58 -8.85 -1.95
C ILE A 47 0.19 -9.57 -0.65
N THR A 48 0.33 -10.89 -0.67
CA THR A 48 0.15 -11.80 0.49
C THR A 48 1.49 -12.29 1.06
N PHE A 49 2.60 -11.76 0.54
CA PHE A 49 3.98 -12.20 0.80
C PHE A 49 4.30 -13.69 0.56
N GLY A 50 3.35 -14.49 0.06
CA GLY A 50 3.52 -15.91 -0.27
C GLY A 50 3.59 -16.79 0.98
N SER A 51 4.06 -18.03 0.82
CA SER A 51 4.12 -19.01 1.91
C SER A 51 5.42 -19.81 1.93
N GLY A 52 5.75 -20.42 3.07
CA GLY A 52 6.95 -21.27 3.21
C GLY A 52 7.20 -21.75 4.63
N SER A 53 8.02 -22.80 4.75
CA SER A 53 8.28 -23.47 6.04
C SER A 53 9.19 -22.70 6.99
N ASP A 54 10.06 -21.84 6.46
CA ASP A 54 10.98 -21.05 7.29
C ASP A 54 10.23 -19.94 8.02
N ARG A 55 10.48 -19.77 9.32
CA ARG A 55 9.80 -18.71 10.06
C ARG A 55 10.12 -17.32 9.54
N PHE A 56 11.35 -17.10 9.08
CA PHE A 56 11.81 -15.80 8.57
C PHE A 56 12.10 -15.91 7.08
N TYR A 57 11.38 -15.16 6.27
CA TYR A 57 11.57 -15.21 4.83
C TYR A 57 12.87 -14.49 4.42
N SER A 58 13.64 -15.11 3.53
CA SER A 58 14.83 -14.50 2.91
C SER A 58 14.52 -13.35 1.94
N LYS A 59 13.27 -13.24 1.44
CA LYS A 59 12.84 -12.15 0.55
C LYS A 59 12.87 -10.77 1.19
N THR A 60 13.15 -9.73 0.42
CA THR A 60 13.18 -8.32 0.85
C THR A 60 11.99 -7.55 0.29
N ALA A 61 11.79 -6.31 0.75
CA ALA A 61 10.73 -5.44 0.25
C ALA A 61 10.75 -5.28 -1.30
N SER A 62 11.95 -5.25 -1.90
CA SER A 62 12.09 -5.15 -3.35
C SER A 62 11.60 -6.38 -4.11
N ASP A 63 11.60 -7.57 -3.50
CA ASP A 63 11.03 -8.78 -4.12
C ASP A 63 9.50 -8.71 -4.26
N PHE A 64 8.87 -7.75 -3.58
CA PHE A 64 7.44 -7.42 -3.66
C PHE A 64 7.20 -6.01 -4.23
N ASN A 65 8.21 -5.43 -4.90
CA ASN A 65 8.15 -4.14 -5.59
C ASN A 65 7.84 -2.92 -4.71
N PHE A 66 8.08 -2.98 -3.40
CA PHE A 66 7.94 -1.82 -2.52
C PHE A 66 9.27 -1.42 -1.87
N LYS A 67 9.31 -0.17 -1.38
CA LYS A 67 10.39 0.41 -0.60
C LYS A 67 9.90 0.71 0.81
N THR A 68 10.83 0.78 1.76
CA THR A 68 10.55 1.08 3.17
C THR A 68 11.77 1.74 3.79
N ASP A 69 11.56 2.60 4.78
CA ASP A 69 12.65 3.16 5.61
C ASP A 69 13.12 2.15 6.67
N LEU A 70 12.32 1.10 6.90
CA LEU A 70 12.66 0.05 7.86
C LEU A 70 13.81 -0.81 7.34
N LYS A 71 14.65 -1.29 8.25
CA LYS A 71 15.77 -2.18 7.92
C LYS A 71 15.38 -3.64 8.11
N LYS A 72 15.65 -4.48 7.10
CA LYS A 72 15.45 -5.92 7.25
C LYS A 72 16.38 -6.48 8.32
N GLU A 73 15.83 -7.20 9.29
CA GLU A 73 16.61 -7.80 10.39
C GLU A 73 16.14 -9.21 10.72
N SER A 74 17.03 -10.00 11.30
CA SER A 74 16.71 -11.27 11.95
C SER A 74 16.07 -11.05 13.33
N TRP A 75 15.43 -12.07 13.91
CA TRP A 75 14.79 -11.97 15.23
C TRP A 75 15.67 -11.38 16.33
N SER A 76 16.94 -11.83 16.44
CA SER A 76 17.86 -11.37 17.49
C SER A 76 18.19 -9.88 17.43
N ASN A 77 17.94 -9.24 16.28
CA ASN A 77 18.21 -7.82 16.03
C ASN A 77 16.92 -7.02 15.83
N PHE A 78 15.75 -7.65 15.98
CA PHE A 78 14.47 -6.99 15.76
C PHE A 78 14.26 -5.91 16.84
N LYS A 79 14.18 -4.66 16.41
CA LYS A 79 14.11 -3.46 17.25
C LYS A 79 13.33 -2.36 16.49
N PRO A 80 12.95 -1.25 17.14
CA PRO A 80 12.30 -0.14 16.44
C PRO A 80 13.09 0.28 15.19
N GLY A 81 12.39 0.44 14.06
CA GLY A 81 12.97 0.71 12.74
C GLY A 81 13.34 -0.55 11.95
N ALA A 82 13.02 -1.75 12.43
CA ALA A 82 13.30 -3.01 11.75
C ALA A 82 12.05 -3.63 11.12
N TYR A 83 12.26 -4.52 10.14
CA TYR A 83 11.21 -5.38 9.61
C TYR A 83 11.69 -6.79 9.33
N ALA A 84 10.72 -7.70 9.24
CA ALA A 84 10.88 -9.06 8.72
C ALA A 84 9.60 -9.52 8.02
N PHE A 85 9.72 -10.50 7.12
CA PHE A 85 8.55 -11.28 6.71
C PHE A 85 8.56 -12.59 7.48
N VAL A 86 7.44 -12.90 8.14
CA VAL A 86 7.37 -14.05 9.06
C VAL A 86 6.11 -14.87 8.85
N ASN A 87 6.23 -16.20 8.87
CA ASN A 87 5.06 -17.09 8.71
C ASN A 87 4.28 -17.35 10.01
N SER A 88 4.78 -16.76 11.09
CA SER A 88 4.20 -16.78 12.42
C SER A 88 4.89 -15.70 13.26
N VAL A 89 4.12 -15.03 14.11
CA VAL A 89 4.66 -14.04 15.05
C VAL A 89 5.74 -14.71 15.92
N PRO A 90 6.98 -14.21 15.92
CA PRO A 90 8.07 -14.81 16.69
C PRO A 90 7.80 -14.75 18.20
N SER A 91 8.28 -15.75 18.93
CA SER A 91 8.13 -15.77 20.38
C SER A 91 8.98 -14.69 21.04
N SER A 92 8.32 -13.81 21.79
CA SER A 92 8.97 -12.80 22.60
C SER A 92 9.37 -13.38 23.96
N LEU A 93 10.59 -13.07 24.43
CA LEU A 93 11.10 -13.58 25.73
C LEU A 93 10.20 -13.23 26.92
N THR A 94 9.35 -12.22 26.76
CA THR A 94 8.44 -11.67 27.76
C THR A 94 6.95 -11.94 27.46
N VAL A 95 6.64 -12.72 26.42
CA VAL A 95 5.26 -13.05 25.98
C VAL A 95 4.37 -11.81 25.81
N LEU A 96 4.97 -10.72 25.34
CA LEU A 96 4.28 -9.45 25.10
C LEU A 96 3.53 -9.46 23.77
N TRP A 97 3.97 -10.29 22.84
CA TRP A 97 3.38 -10.43 21.51
C TRP A 97 2.45 -11.63 21.41
N HIS A 98 1.61 -11.64 20.38
CA HIS A 98 0.78 -12.77 20.00
C HIS A 98 1.61 -13.92 19.40
N ASP A 99 2.48 -14.52 20.21
CA ASP A 99 3.38 -15.61 19.84
C ASP A 99 2.69 -16.70 18.99
N ALA A 100 3.35 -17.11 17.91
CA ALA A 100 2.91 -18.13 16.96
C ALA A 100 1.61 -17.85 16.18
N ALA A 101 0.99 -16.67 16.36
CA ALA A 101 -0.13 -16.26 15.55
C ALA A 101 0.26 -16.19 14.07
N LYS A 102 -0.69 -16.55 13.21
CA LYS A 102 -0.50 -16.68 11.76
C LYS A 102 -0.86 -15.40 11.03
N ASP A 103 -0.48 -15.37 9.76
CA ASP A 103 -0.83 -14.31 8.83
C ASP A 103 -2.35 -14.25 8.59
N HIS A 104 -2.79 -13.25 7.83
CA HIS A 104 -4.21 -13.01 7.61
C HIS A 104 -4.76 -13.82 6.43
N THR A 105 -3.92 -14.07 5.42
CA THR A 105 -4.31 -14.77 4.20
C THR A 105 -5.02 -16.09 4.55
N THR A 106 -6.16 -16.35 3.92
CA THR A 106 -6.91 -17.58 4.16
C THR A 106 -6.56 -18.65 3.14
N ASN A 107 -6.57 -19.91 3.57
CA ASN A 107 -6.30 -21.08 2.73
C ASN A 107 -4.86 -21.17 2.19
N ASP A 108 -3.90 -20.52 2.82
CA ASP A 108 -2.49 -20.81 2.67
C ASP A 108 -1.93 -21.42 3.96
N THR A 109 -0.99 -22.35 3.76
CA THR A 109 -0.28 -22.99 4.87
C THR A 109 1.05 -22.30 5.02
N ASP A 110 1.33 -21.81 6.22
CA ASP A 110 2.53 -21.04 6.53
C ASP A 110 2.71 -19.83 5.60
N GLY A 111 1.63 -19.07 5.41
CA GLY A 111 1.64 -17.77 4.76
C GLY A 111 2.48 -16.76 5.54
N TYR A 112 3.16 -15.86 4.83
CA TYR A 112 4.02 -14.84 5.43
C TYR A 112 3.25 -13.54 5.64
N MET A 113 3.48 -12.89 6.77
CA MET A 113 3.06 -11.51 7.03
C MET A 113 4.26 -10.57 7.07
N TYR A 114 4.02 -9.29 6.81
CA TYR A 114 5.01 -8.23 6.97
C TYR A 114 5.00 -7.70 8.42
N LEU A 115 5.99 -8.12 9.20
CA LEU A 115 6.20 -7.68 10.57
C LEU A 115 7.07 -6.42 10.58
N ALA A 116 6.55 -5.32 11.11
CA ALA A 116 7.17 -4.01 11.13
C ALA A 116 7.27 -3.47 12.56
N GLY A 117 8.50 -3.23 13.03
CA GLY A 117 8.74 -2.52 14.28
C GLY A 117 8.87 -1.04 14.00
N VAL A 118 7.85 -0.26 14.36
CA VAL A 118 7.80 1.17 14.03
C VAL A 118 8.91 1.92 14.76
N GLY A 119 9.79 2.57 14.00
CA GLY A 119 10.92 3.34 14.53
C GLY A 119 10.51 4.75 14.95
N ASN A 120 10.50 5.67 13.99
CA ASN A 120 10.21 7.08 14.20
C ASN A 120 8.85 7.48 13.64
N VAL A 121 8.37 8.63 14.12
CA VAL A 121 7.25 9.34 13.48
C VAL A 121 7.68 9.69 12.05
N ASN A 122 6.77 9.47 11.10
CA ASN A 122 6.96 9.61 9.67
C ASN A 122 7.87 8.57 8.99
N ASP A 123 8.26 7.48 9.67
CA ASP A 123 8.89 6.35 8.98
C ASP A 123 7.94 5.83 7.89
N MET A 124 8.46 5.68 6.67
CA MET A 124 7.74 5.10 5.55
C MET A 124 7.79 3.58 5.63
N ILE A 125 6.71 2.97 6.10
CA ILE A 125 6.60 1.53 6.29
C ILE A 125 6.42 0.81 4.94
N PHE A 126 5.68 1.43 4.02
CA PHE A 126 5.46 0.90 2.68
C PHE A 126 5.41 2.06 1.67
N ASN A 127 6.10 1.88 0.55
CA ASN A 127 6.10 2.78 -0.58
C ASN A 127 6.12 2.00 -1.88
N TYR A 128 5.02 2.10 -2.62
CA TYR A 128 4.82 1.39 -3.87
C TYR A 128 4.44 2.37 -4.96
N ASN A 129 5.25 2.42 -6.02
CA ASN A 129 4.93 3.18 -7.21
C ASN A 129 4.09 2.30 -8.13
N ILE A 130 2.93 2.80 -8.55
CA ILE A 130 2.11 2.14 -9.57
C ILE A 130 1.87 3.10 -10.74
N THR A 131 1.94 2.55 -11.95
CA THR A 131 1.74 3.26 -13.20
C THR A 131 0.56 2.67 -13.97
N ASN A 132 0.23 3.27 -15.11
CA ASN A 132 -0.85 2.85 -16.02
C ASN A 132 -2.24 2.88 -15.38
N LEU A 133 -2.48 3.69 -14.34
CA LEU A 133 -3.83 3.89 -13.81
C LEU A 133 -4.68 4.66 -14.82
N CYS A 134 -5.96 4.29 -14.92
CA CYS A 134 -6.95 5.08 -15.63
C CYS A 134 -7.30 6.34 -14.83
N VAL A 135 -7.03 7.52 -15.38
CA VAL A 135 -7.42 8.81 -14.77
C VAL A 135 -8.95 8.90 -14.71
N GLY A 136 -9.48 9.37 -13.58
CA GLY A 136 -10.92 9.48 -13.34
C GLY A 136 -11.58 8.20 -12.82
N VAL A 137 -10.87 7.07 -12.79
CA VAL A 137 -11.34 5.83 -12.15
C VAL A 137 -11.12 5.90 -10.63
N ASP A 138 -12.06 5.33 -9.89
CA ASP A 138 -12.00 5.19 -8.43
C ASP A 138 -11.37 3.86 -8.03
N TYR A 139 -10.36 3.93 -7.16
CA TYR A 139 -9.59 2.79 -6.66
C TYR A 139 -9.66 2.71 -5.15
N GLU A 140 -9.59 1.49 -4.61
CA GLU A 140 -9.38 1.22 -3.19
C GLU A 140 -7.96 0.73 -2.98
N TYR A 141 -7.19 1.46 -2.16
CA TYR A 141 -5.91 1.02 -1.62
C TYR A 141 -6.10 0.59 -0.17
N SER A 142 -5.79 -0.67 0.13
CA SER A 142 -6.03 -1.24 1.46
C SER A 142 -5.01 -2.31 1.86
N ALA A 143 -4.97 -2.62 3.15
CA ALA A 143 -4.22 -3.72 3.73
C ALA A 143 -4.90 -4.18 5.03
N TYR A 144 -4.60 -5.40 5.48
CA TYR A 144 -4.96 -5.87 6.80
C TYR A 144 -3.82 -5.56 7.77
N LEU A 145 -4.14 -4.89 8.88
CA LEU A 145 -3.19 -4.54 9.91
C LEU A 145 -3.65 -5.09 11.26
N THR A 146 -2.70 -5.41 12.13
CA THR A 146 -2.95 -5.69 13.55
C THR A 146 -1.77 -5.23 14.39
N ASN A 147 -2.08 -4.79 15.60
CA ASN A 147 -1.08 -4.64 16.65
C ASN A 147 -0.64 -6.06 17.09
N VAL A 148 0.66 -6.34 17.10
CA VAL A 148 1.16 -7.67 17.52
C VAL A 148 1.27 -7.81 19.03
N MET A 149 1.19 -6.69 19.76
CA MET A 149 1.15 -6.69 21.23
C MET A 149 -0.18 -7.22 21.76
N ARG A 150 -0.08 -8.01 22.82
CA ARG A 150 -1.24 -8.48 23.57
C ARG A 150 -1.72 -7.40 24.52
N ASP A 151 -3.03 -7.41 24.81
CA ASP A 151 -3.59 -6.62 25.90
C ASP A 151 -3.08 -7.13 27.26
N ILE A 152 -2.05 -6.46 27.78
CA ILE A 152 -1.41 -6.77 29.06
C ILE A 152 -1.66 -5.59 29.99
N ARG A 153 -2.61 -5.78 30.91
CA ARG A 153 -3.13 -4.80 31.89
C ARG A 153 -2.09 -3.98 32.67
N TRP A 154 -0.82 -4.38 32.70
CA TRP A 154 0.24 -3.76 33.49
C TRP A 154 1.28 -3.01 32.64
N VAL A 155 1.14 -2.99 31.32
CA VAL A 155 2.06 -2.34 30.40
C VAL A 155 1.30 -1.27 29.62
N SER A 156 1.70 -0.01 29.80
CA SER A 156 1.26 1.07 28.92
C SER A 156 2.08 1.01 27.63
N VAL A 157 1.40 0.99 26.49
CA VAL A 157 2.02 0.87 25.16
C VAL A 157 1.57 2.03 24.28
N THR A 158 2.42 2.40 23.32
CA THR A 158 1.99 3.30 22.24
C THR A 158 1.42 2.44 21.12
N GLU A 159 0.12 2.53 20.93
CA GLU A 159 -0.57 1.79 19.88
C GLU A 159 -0.08 2.26 18.50
N PRO A 160 0.07 1.35 17.52
CA PRO A 160 0.39 1.73 16.17
C PRO A 160 -0.70 2.63 15.58
N ASN A 161 -0.30 3.65 14.83
CA ASN A 161 -1.21 4.53 14.12
C ASN A 161 -0.61 4.86 12.76
N ILE A 162 -1.22 4.35 11.69
CA ILE A 162 -0.67 4.40 10.34
C ILE A 162 -1.50 5.34 9.47
N ARG A 163 -0.82 6.19 8.71
CA ARG A 163 -1.41 7.05 7.70
C ARG A 163 -1.22 6.42 6.34
N PHE A 164 -2.32 6.06 5.70
CA PHE A 164 -2.37 5.73 4.29
C PHE A 164 -2.35 7.04 3.52
N GLU A 165 -1.47 7.15 2.53
CA GLU A 165 -1.46 8.27 1.58
C GLU A 165 -1.37 7.76 0.15
N VAL A 166 -2.00 8.50 -0.75
CA VAL A 166 -1.86 8.36 -2.19
C VAL A 166 -1.40 9.69 -2.74
N ARG A 167 -0.27 9.69 -3.45
CA ARG A 167 0.34 10.89 -4.02
C ARG A 167 0.57 10.72 -5.50
N ALA A 168 0.46 11.79 -6.28
CA ALA A 168 0.88 11.75 -7.68
C ALA A 168 2.41 11.55 -7.76
N VAL A 169 2.90 10.72 -8.68
CA VAL A 169 4.35 10.59 -8.93
C VAL A 169 4.88 11.89 -9.55
N HIS A 170 4.10 12.48 -10.46
CA HIS A 170 4.39 13.75 -11.09
C HIS A 170 3.83 14.91 -10.26
N LYS A 171 4.18 16.17 -10.57
CA LYS A 171 3.79 17.37 -9.79
C LYS A 171 4.32 17.39 -8.34
N LYS A 172 5.60 17.04 -8.14
CA LYS A 172 6.31 17.14 -6.84
C LYS A 172 5.67 16.36 -5.67
N GLY A 173 4.81 15.36 -5.91
CA GLY A 173 4.23 14.54 -4.84
C GLY A 173 2.93 15.09 -4.25
N ASP A 174 2.11 15.77 -5.05
CA ASP A 174 0.78 16.26 -4.65
C ASP A 174 -0.05 15.16 -3.97
N LEU A 175 -0.65 15.50 -2.83
CA LEU A 175 -1.50 14.58 -2.08
C LEU A 175 -2.86 14.43 -2.78
N ILE A 176 -3.20 13.20 -3.15
CA ILE A 176 -4.49 12.84 -3.78
C ILE A 176 -5.49 12.45 -2.71
N ALA A 177 -5.08 11.58 -1.78
CA ALA A 177 -5.93 11.13 -0.68
C ALA A 177 -5.08 10.72 0.51
N GLN A 178 -5.63 10.86 1.71
CA GLN A 178 -5.04 10.31 2.93
C GLN A 178 -6.11 9.86 3.91
N LYS A 179 -5.76 8.87 4.74
CA LYS A 179 -6.56 8.44 5.87
C LYS A 179 -5.69 7.82 6.94
N SER A 180 -5.87 8.25 8.19
CA SER A 180 -5.26 7.59 9.35
C SER A 180 -6.12 6.39 9.77
N THR A 181 -5.47 5.34 10.25
CA THR A 181 -6.13 4.21 10.90
C THR A 181 -6.79 4.60 12.23
N GLY A 182 -6.36 5.71 12.83
CA GLY A 182 -6.44 5.88 14.28
C GLY A 182 -5.49 4.93 14.98
N ASP A 183 -5.57 4.86 16.31
CA ASP A 183 -4.79 3.91 17.08
C ASP A 183 -5.34 2.50 16.84
N ILE A 184 -4.44 1.56 16.54
CA ILE A 184 -4.75 0.14 16.35
C ILE A 184 -4.60 -0.53 17.73
N PRO A 185 -5.71 -0.85 18.40
CA PRO A 185 -5.65 -1.23 19.79
C PRO A 185 -5.02 -2.62 19.98
N VAL A 186 -4.59 -2.88 21.20
CA VAL A 186 -4.20 -4.22 21.64
C VAL A 186 -5.44 -5.09 21.89
N TYR A 187 -5.30 -6.40 21.69
CA TYR A 187 -6.37 -7.37 21.90
C TYR A 187 -5.88 -8.57 22.74
N GLN A 188 -6.81 -9.32 23.31
CA GLN A 188 -6.48 -10.59 24.00
C GLN A 188 -6.06 -11.68 23.00
N HIS A 189 -6.63 -11.63 21.80
CA HIS A 189 -6.34 -12.50 20.66
C HIS A 189 -6.01 -11.64 19.44
N MET A 190 -5.02 -12.06 18.65
CA MET A 190 -4.59 -11.29 17.47
C MET A 190 -5.78 -11.08 16.53
N THR A 191 -6.08 -9.82 16.24
CA THR A 191 -7.29 -9.43 15.52
C THR A 191 -6.91 -8.52 14.37
N TRP A 192 -6.99 -9.07 13.16
CA TRP A 192 -6.74 -8.33 11.94
C TRP A 192 -7.90 -7.39 11.61
N SER A 193 -7.57 -6.18 11.19
CA SER A 193 -8.53 -5.17 10.75
C SER A 193 -8.13 -4.63 9.38
N LYS A 194 -9.09 -4.53 8.46
CA LYS A 194 -8.86 -3.94 7.13
C LYS A 194 -8.81 -2.41 7.26
N HIS A 195 -7.71 -1.82 6.83
CA HIS A 195 -7.54 -0.37 6.73
C HIS A 195 -7.21 0.03 5.30
N GLY A 196 -7.50 1.28 4.96
CA GLY A 196 -7.32 1.78 3.61
C GLY A 196 -8.19 2.99 3.30
N LEU A 197 -8.11 3.44 2.06
CA LEU A 197 -8.86 4.58 1.54
C LEU A 197 -9.24 4.34 0.07
N SER A 198 -10.26 5.07 -0.38
CA SER A 198 -10.60 5.16 -1.80
C SER A 198 -10.12 6.49 -2.37
N PHE A 199 -9.75 6.50 -3.65
CA PHE A 199 -9.32 7.70 -4.35
C PHE A 199 -9.63 7.63 -5.84
N VAL A 200 -9.96 8.77 -6.42
CA VAL A 200 -10.03 8.93 -7.87
C VAL A 200 -8.63 9.26 -8.39
N ALA A 201 -8.12 8.49 -9.35
CA ALA A 201 -6.81 8.75 -9.92
C ALA A 201 -6.82 10.08 -10.71
N THR A 202 -6.00 11.04 -10.27
CA THR A 202 -5.79 12.32 -10.96
C THR A 202 -4.55 12.32 -11.87
N SER A 203 -3.82 11.20 -11.88
CA SER A 203 -2.65 10.91 -12.71
C SER A 203 -2.63 9.41 -13.02
N SER A 204 -2.03 9.03 -14.14
CA SER A 204 -1.80 7.63 -14.51
C SER A 204 -0.72 6.95 -13.66
N SER A 205 0.02 7.72 -12.85
CA SER A 205 1.05 7.19 -11.95
C SER A 205 0.94 7.79 -10.55
N VAL A 206 0.85 6.93 -9.54
CA VAL A 206 0.74 7.32 -8.13
C VAL A 206 1.72 6.54 -7.25
N VAL A 207 2.02 7.11 -6.10
CA VAL A 207 2.75 6.49 -5.00
C VAL A 207 1.74 6.15 -3.91
N LEU A 208 1.69 4.88 -3.53
CA LEU A 208 0.90 4.37 -2.41
C LEU A 208 1.81 4.25 -1.19
N LEU A 209 1.41 4.87 -0.08
CA LEU A 209 2.23 4.99 1.12
C LEU A 209 1.49 4.47 2.35
N MET A 210 2.23 3.79 3.24
CA MET A 210 1.89 3.65 4.65
C MET A 210 2.99 4.32 5.47
N ILE A 211 2.60 5.32 6.27
CA ILE A 211 3.52 6.16 7.04
C ILE A 211 3.13 6.08 8.52
N SER A 212 4.09 5.94 9.41
CA SER A 212 3.78 5.97 10.84
C SER A 212 3.44 7.38 11.34
N ASN A 213 2.34 7.52 12.09
CA ASN A 213 2.04 8.73 12.87
C ASN A 213 2.67 8.71 14.27
N VAL A 214 3.22 7.57 14.70
CA VAL A 214 3.81 7.35 16.04
C VAL A 214 5.27 6.93 15.93
N GLY A 215 6.02 7.00 17.02
CA GLY A 215 7.40 6.54 17.06
C GLY A 215 8.02 6.56 18.45
N GLY A 216 9.15 5.87 18.58
CA GLY A 216 10.05 5.98 19.73
C GLY A 216 9.61 5.30 21.02
N HIS A 217 8.57 4.46 21.01
CA HIS A 217 8.02 3.84 22.22
C HIS A 217 7.65 2.37 22.00
N PRO A 218 7.72 1.51 23.04
CA PRO A 218 7.30 0.12 22.94
C PRO A 218 5.82 -0.05 22.57
N GLY A 219 5.55 -1.08 21.78
CA GLY A 219 4.22 -1.61 21.52
C GLY A 219 3.50 -1.05 20.30
N ASN A 220 4.22 -0.29 19.48
CA ASN A 220 3.79 0.17 18.15
C ASN A 220 4.20 -0.81 17.04
N ASP A 221 4.56 -2.05 17.39
CA ASP A 221 4.89 -3.11 16.44
C ASP A 221 3.62 -3.59 15.71
N LEU A 222 3.75 -3.84 14.41
CA LEU A 222 2.65 -4.15 13.49
C LEU A 222 2.90 -5.44 12.75
N ALA A 223 1.84 -6.20 12.51
CA ALA A 223 1.79 -7.13 11.40
C ALA A 223 0.87 -6.55 10.32
N ILE A 224 1.32 -6.66 9.07
CA ILE A 224 0.65 -6.14 7.87
C ILE A 224 0.56 -7.30 6.89
N ASP A 225 -0.60 -7.48 6.28
CA ASP A 225 -0.82 -8.51 5.28
C ASP A 225 -1.85 -8.06 4.24
N ASP A 226 -1.98 -8.80 3.15
CA ASP A 226 -3.03 -8.61 2.14
C ASP A 226 -3.09 -7.18 1.58
N ILE A 227 -1.93 -6.63 1.20
CA ILE A 227 -1.85 -5.28 0.63
C ILE A 227 -2.40 -5.31 -0.79
N GLN A 228 -3.40 -4.48 -1.06
CA GLN A 228 -4.17 -4.52 -2.29
C GLN A 228 -4.44 -3.12 -2.86
N LEU A 229 -4.31 -3.02 -4.18
CA LEU A 229 -4.98 -1.98 -4.96
C LEU A 229 -5.97 -2.65 -5.91
N ARG A 230 -7.21 -2.18 -5.91
CA ARG A 230 -8.27 -2.67 -6.81
C ARG A 230 -9.15 -1.53 -7.28
N VAL A 231 -9.89 -1.76 -8.36
CA VAL A 231 -10.96 -0.84 -8.77
C VAL A 231 -12.11 -0.89 -7.75
N SER A 232 -12.64 0.26 -7.36
CA SER A 232 -13.74 0.35 -6.40
C SER A 232 -15.06 -0.19 -6.97
N SER A 233 -15.26 -0.12 -8.29
CA SER A 233 -16.49 -0.55 -8.97
C SER A 233 -16.25 -1.69 -9.98
N ALA A 234 -17.17 -2.66 -10.04
CA ALA A 234 -17.01 -3.91 -10.79
C ALA A 234 -17.11 -3.78 -12.33
N ASN A 235 -17.26 -2.57 -12.87
CA ASN A 235 -17.49 -2.32 -14.30
C ASN A 235 -16.44 -1.38 -14.94
N GLN A 236 -15.30 -1.16 -14.28
CA GLN A 236 -14.22 -0.31 -14.76
C GLN A 236 -12.91 -1.09 -14.83
N THR A 237 -12.12 -0.86 -15.88
CA THR A 237 -10.78 -1.45 -16.04
C THR A 237 -9.80 -0.69 -15.16
N GLY A 238 -8.92 -1.42 -14.47
CA GLY A 238 -7.94 -0.82 -13.54
C GLY A 238 -6.72 -0.21 -14.22
N PHE A 239 -6.33 -0.76 -15.37
CA PHE A 239 -5.19 -0.27 -16.14
C PHE A 239 -5.63 0.34 -17.46
N CYS A 240 -5.01 1.46 -17.80
CA CYS A 240 -5.09 2.13 -19.10
C CYS A 240 -3.70 2.08 -19.73
N TYR A 241 -3.57 1.33 -20.82
CA TYR A 241 -2.34 1.25 -21.60
C TYR A 241 -2.41 2.28 -22.74
N PRO A 242 -1.32 3.02 -23.02
CA PRO A 242 -1.26 3.85 -24.21
C PRO A 242 -1.34 2.94 -25.46
N GLY A 243 -2.20 3.33 -26.41
CA GLY A 243 -2.33 2.69 -27.72
C GLY A 243 -1.31 3.18 -28.73
#